data_AF-A0A1F9U824-F1
#
_entry.id   AF-A0A1F9U824-F1
#
_cell.length_a   1.000
_cell.length_b   1.000
_cell.length_c   1.000
_cell.angle_alpha   90.00
_cell.angle_beta   90.00
_cell.angle_gamma   90.00
#
_symmetry.space_group_name_H-M   'P 1'
#
loop_
_entity.id
_entity.type
_entity.pdbx_description
1 polymer ?
#
loop_
_entity_poly.entity_id
_entity_poly.type
_entity_poly.pdbx_seq_one_letter_code
_entity_poly.pdbx_strand_id
1 'polypeptide(L)' 'MKLKSQDRAAIRQLPEKELQAQLKETEDKLFKLKFANSMAPLKNGHEITHLRKHRARLLTWIREKSLQGAERA' A
#
# COMPACT_ATOMS: atom_id res chain seq x y z
N MET A 1 1.10 1.03 -17.44
CA MET A 1 2.30 1.87 -17.59
C MET A 1 2.90 2.14 -16.20
N LYS A 2 4.20 1.85 -16.06
CA LYS A 2 5.16 2.21 -14.99
C LYS A 2 4.63 2.70 -13.62
N LEU A 3 4.00 1.85 -12.83
CA LEU A 3 4.44 1.80 -11.43
C LEU A 3 5.53 0.74 -11.44
N LYS A 4 6.78 1.21 -11.50
CA LYS A 4 7.97 0.38 -11.29
C LYS A 4 7.63 -0.63 -10.20
N SER A 5 7.97 -1.88 -10.43
CA SER A 5 8.42 -2.78 -9.38
C SER A 5 9.34 -2.01 -8.43
N GLN A 6 8.78 -1.25 -7.49
CA GLN A 6 9.48 -0.95 -6.26
C GLN A 6 9.66 -2.34 -5.67
N ASP A 7 10.91 -2.81 -5.75
CA ASP A 7 11.26 -4.16 -5.37
C ASP A 7 10.60 -4.43 -4.03
N ARG A 8 9.74 -5.45 -3.97
CA ARG A 8 8.95 -5.74 -2.76
C ARG A 8 9.88 -5.93 -1.56
N ALA A 9 11.10 -6.41 -1.82
CA ALA A 9 12.18 -6.49 -0.87
C ALA A 9 12.65 -5.11 -0.38
N ALA A 10 12.81 -4.12 -1.27
CA ALA A 10 13.17 -2.74 -0.91
C ALA A 10 12.10 -2.08 -0.04
N ILE A 11 10.80 -2.24 -0.37
CA ILE A 11 9.73 -1.63 0.45
C ILE A 11 9.69 -2.26 1.85
N ARG A 12 9.88 -3.58 1.95
CA ARG A 12 9.91 -4.29 3.25
C ARG A 12 11.04 -3.80 4.16
N GLN A 13 12.16 -3.39 3.60
CA GLN A 13 13.32 -2.89 4.35
C GLN A 13 13.12 -1.48 4.90
N LEU A 14 12.15 -0.70 4.38
CA LEU A 14 11.88 0.67 4.84
C LEU A 14 11.54 0.72 6.34
N PRO A 15 11.90 1.80 7.04
CA PRO A 15 11.51 2.02 8.43
C PRO A 15 9.98 2.09 8.58
N GLU A 16 9.47 1.73 9.76
CA GLU A 16 8.04 1.67 10.03
C GLU A 16 7.30 2.99 9.75
N LYS A 17 7.95 4.13 10.05
CA LYS A 17 7.42 5.48 9.75
C LYS A 17 7.18 5.70 8.26
N GLU A 18 8.08 5.23 7.41
CA GLU A 18 7.95 5.36 5.94
C GLU A 18 6.91 4.40 5.39
N LEU A 19 6.79 3.19 5.95
CA LEU A 19 5.70 2.26 5.62
C LEU A 19 4.32 2.86 5.95
N GLN A 20 4.19 3.53 7.09
CA GLN A 20 2.97 4.23 7.49
C GLN A 20 2.66 5.42 6.56
N ALA A 21 3.67 6.20 6.16
CA ALA A 21 3.50 7.30 5.21
C ALA A 21 2.99 6.79 3.84
N GLN A 22 3.59 5.72 3.32
CA GLN A 22 3.14 5.08 2.08
C GLN A 22 1.73 4.50 2.19
N LEU A 23 1.36 3.97 3.35
CA LEU A 23 0.02 3.47 3.61
C LEU A 23 -1.01 4.59 3.47
N LYS A 24 -0.75 5.75 4.08
CA LYS A 24 -1.63 6.91 4.00
C LYS A 24 -1.78 7.42 2.55
N GLU A 25 -0.67 7.55 1.82
CA GLU A 25 -0.72 7.91 0.40
C GLU A 25 -1.51 6.91 -0.45
N THR A 26 -1.37 5.61 -0.16
CA THR A 26 -2.07 4.55 -0.86
C THR A 26 -3.58 4.61 -0.59
N GLU A 27 -3.98 4.95 0.64
CA GLU A 27 -5.38 5.16 1.01
C GLU A 27 -5.99 6.38 0.32
N ASP A 28 -5.27 7.51 0.26
CA ASP A 28 -5.71 8.72 -0.44
C ASP A 28 -5.91 8.47 -1.94
N LYS A 29 -4.98 7.75 -2.57
CA LYS A 29 -5.08 7.33 -3.97
C LYS A 29 -6.28 6.41 -4.18
N LEU A 30 -6.52 5.46 -3.26
CA LEU A 30 -7.69 4.57 -3.29
C LEU A 30 -9.00 5.34 -3.17
N PHE A 31 -9.07 6.34 -2.29
CA PHE A 31 -10.25 7.17 -2.10
C PHE A 31 -10.58 7.94 -3.38
N LYS A 32 -9.58 8.62 -3.96
CA LYS A 32 -9.74 9.36 -5.22
C LYS A 32 -10.19 8.46 -6.38
N LEU A 33 -9.59 7.26 -6.51
CA LEU A 33 -9.95 6.33 -7.57
C LEU A 33 -11.34 5.72 -7.38
N LYS A 34 -11.74 5.40 -6.14
CA LYS A 34 -13.11 4.95 -5.85
C LYS A 34 -14.13 6.03 -6.16
N PHE A 35 -13.83 7.28 -5.78
CA PHE A 35 -14.70 8.42 -6.07
C PHE A 35 -14.85 8.64 -7.57
N ALA A 36 -13.73 8.67 -8.31
CA ALA A 36 -13.75 8.77 -9.76
C ALA A 36 -14.51 7.61 -10.42
N ASN A 37 -14.31 6.37 -9.94
CA ASN A 37 -15.02 5.18 -10.45
C ASN A 37 -16.53 5.23 -10.21
N SER A 38 -16.96 5.88 -9.12
CA SER A 38 -18.38 6.04 -8.79
C SER A 38 -19.06 7.09 -9.67
N MET A 39 -18.31 8.12 -10.09
CA MET A 39 -18.83 9.21 -10.93
C MET A 39 -18.84 8.83 -12.41
N ALA A 40 -17.83 8.09 -12.87
CA ALA A 40 -17.80 7.50 -14.20
C ALA A 40 -17.09 6.15 -14.11
N PRO A 41 -17.63 5.09 -14.75
CA PRO A 41 -16.96 3.78 -14.74
C PRO A 41 -15.55 3.93 -15.34
N LEU A 42 -14.53 3.78 -14.49
CA LEU A 42 -13.14 3.94 -14.90
C LEU A 42 -12.77 2.79 -15.84
N LYS A 43 -12.16 3.12 -16.98
CA LYS A 43 -11.60 2.16 -17.95
C LYS A 43 -10.55 1.22 -17.33
N ASN A 44 -9.94 1.60 -16.19
CA ASN A 44 -8.79 0.95 -15.56
C ASN A 44 -9.08 0.44 -14.12
N GLY A 45 -10.15 -0.31 -13.90
CA GLY A 45 -10.49 -0.90 -12.58
C GLY A 45 -9.39 -1.78 -11.95
N HIS A 46 -8.44 -2.27 -12.75
CA HIS A 46 -7.28 -3.03 -12.27
C HIS A 46 -6.40 -2.23 -11.29
N GLU A 47 -6.29 -0.91 -11.43
CA GLU A 47 -5.49 -0.08 -10.53
C GLU A 47 -6.02 -0.12 -9.10
N ILE A 48 -7.35 -0.10 -8.94
CA ILE A 48 -8.01 -0.22 -7.63
C ILE A 48 -7.66 -1.57 -6.99
N THR A 49 -7.71 -2.66 -7.77
CA THR A 49 -7.37 -3.99 -7.25
C THR A 49 -5.88 -4.10 -6.86
N HIS A 50 -4.99 -3.47 -7.62
CA HIS A 50 -3.56 -3.44 -7.34
C HIS A 50 -3.25 -2.64 -6.07
N LEU A 51 -3.84 -1.45 -5.93
CA LEU A 51 -3.71 -0.61 -4.74
C LEU A 51 -4.26 -1.28 -3.48
N ARG A 52 -5.39 -2.00 -3.57
CA ARG A 52 -5.91 -2.81 -2.46
C ARG A 52 -4.91 -3.87 -2.00
N LYS A 53 -4.31 -4.60 -2.93
CA LYS A 53 -3.28 -5.61 -2.63
C LYS A 53 -2.02 -4.96 -2.05
N HIS A 54 -1.64 -3.79 -2.54
CA HIS A 54 -0.50 -3.05 -2.01
C HIS A 54 -0.72 -2.59 -0.56
N ARG A 55 -1.90 -2.01 -0.27
CA ARG A 55 -2.31 -1.64 1.10
C ARG A 55 -2.27 -2.83 2.05
N ALA A 56 -2.80 -3.98 1.64
CA ALA A 56 -2.78 -5.19 2.46
C ALA A 56 -1.35 -5.63 2.81
N ARG A 57 -0.41 -5.56 1.86
CA ARG A 57 1.00 -5.89 2.09
C ARG A 57 1.68 -4.92 3.07
N LEU A 58 1.44 -3.61 2.92
CA LEU A 58 1.98 -2.60 3.84
C LEU A 58 1.53 -2.88 5.29
N LEU A 59 0.24 -3.20 5.47
CA LEU A 59 -0.29 -3.59 6.78
C LEU A 59 0.38 -4.85 7.34
N THR A 60 0.57 -5.88 6.51
CA THR A 60 1.28 -7.10 6.91
C THR A 60 2.70 -6.79 7.37
N TRP A 61 3.46 -5.99 6.62
CA TRP A 61 4.85 -5.66 6.97
C TRP A 61 4.97 -4.81 8.24
N ILE A 62 4.06 -3.86 8.45
CA ILE A 62 3.99 -3.10 9.71
C ILE A 62 3.75 -4.06 10.88
N ARG A 63 2.81 -5.01 10.72
CA ARG A 63 2.52 -6.01 11.76
C ARG A 63 3.69 -6.95 12.01
N GLU A 64 4.36 -7.43 10.95
CA GLU A 64 5.57 -8.26 11.06
C GLU A 64 6.67 -7.54 11.86
N LYS A 65 6.92 -6.25 11.59
CA LYS A 65 7.92 -5.46 12.33
C LYS A 65 7.53 -5.24 13.78
N SER A 66 6.26 -4.97 14.04
CA SER A 66 5.73 -4.84 15.40
C SER A 66 5.89 -6.14 16.21
N LEU A 67 5.62 -7.30 15.60
CA LEU A 67 5.80 -8.61 16.26
C LEU A 67 7.29 -8.94 16.49
N GLN A 68 8.17 -8.66 15.51
CA GLN A 68 9.61 -8.86 15.67
C GLN A 68 10.22 -7.94 16.76
N GLY A 69 9.69 -6.73 16.92
CA GLY A 69 10.07 -5.84 18.02
C GLY A 69 9.59 -6.37 19.38
N ALA A 70 8.40 -6.95 19.43
CA ALA A 70 7.82 -7.54 20.65
C ALA A 70 8.49 -8.86 21.06
N GLU A 71 8.98 -9.67 20.12
CA GLU A 71 9.73 -10.90 20.41
C GLU A 71 11.18 -10.65 20.87
N ARG A 72 11.71 -9.46 20.58
CA ARG A 72 13.08 -9.05 20.95
C ARG A 72 13.16 -8.26 22.27
N ALA A 73 12.02 -7.87 22.82
CA ALA A 73 11.90 -7.13 24.09
C ALA A 73 11.59 -8.10 25.24
#